data_AF-E6PV21-F1
#
_entry.id   AF-E6PV21-F1
#
_cell.length_a   1.000
_cell.length_b   1.000
_cell.length_c   1.000
_cell.angle_alpha   90.00
_cell.angle_beta   90.00
_cell.angle_gamma   90.00
#
_symmetry.space_group_name_H-M   'P 1'
#
loop_
_entity.id
_entity.type
_entity.pdbx_description
1 polymer ?
#
loop_
_entity_poly.entity_id
_entity_poly.type
_entity_poly.pdbx_seq_one_letter_code
_entity_poly.pdbx_strand_id
1 'polypeptide(L)'
;MDGVMNMQGNPHPGAYDEPNSFNGPAQAPQFKEPPLKLSGGADRWNHRVDEDDYSQPGNLLRLMDAGQQQRLCMNFAEAMRGIPQFIIERQLVHFDKADPKWGKGVREALVKLDQAGAGQDRARTERGGGLTMSAPRKTTRFAPRSGSAWQRAILRLFAAMAAAY
;
A
#
# COMPACT_ATOMS: atom_id res chain seq x y z
N MET A 1 29.14 -0.19 31.09
CA MET A 1 28.05 -0.80 30.31
C MET A 1 27.18 0.32 29.81
N ASP A 2 26.73 0.26 28.55
CA ASP A 2 25.43 0.86 28.25
C ASP A 2 24.67 0.06 27.19
N GLY A 3 23.34 0.20 27.18
CA GLY A 3 22.39 -0.67 26.52
C GLY A 3 22.13 -1.94 27.33
N VAL A 4 20.87 -2.38 27.40
CA VAL A 4 20.50 -3.67 28.00
C VAL A 4 21.25 -4.81 27.30
N MET A 5 21.81 -5.73 28.10
CA MET A 5 22.55 -6.91 27.64
C MET A 5 23.80 -6.61 26.79
N ASN A 6 24.45 -5.46 26.98
CA ASN A 6 25.80 -5.25 26.47
C ASN A 6 26.76 -6.24 27.15
N MET A 7 27.59 -6.95 26.38
CA MET A 7 28.55 -7.94 26.87
C MET A 7 30.01 -7.57 26.54
N GLN A 8 30.23 -6.49 25.79
CA GLN A 8 31.52 -6.12 25.21
C GLN A 8 32.27 -5.04 26.01
N GLY A 9 31.57 -4.27 26.85
CA GLY A 9 32.19 -3.22 27.67
C GLY A 9 32.69 -2.01 26.86
N ASN A 10 33.36 -1.06 27.51
CA ASN A 10 34.00 0.09 26.84
C ASN A 10 35.49 -0.23 26.60
N PRO A 11 36.00 -0.17 25.35
CA PRO A 11 37.43 -0.36 25.05
C PRO A 11 38.35 0.72 25.61
N HIS A 12 37.83 1.88 26.05
CA HIS A 12 38.58 2.97 26.69
C HIS A 12 37.99 3.28 28.08
N PRO A 13 38.22 2.43 29.10
CA PRO A 13 37.72 2.66 30.45
C PRO A 13 38.22 4.00 31.02
N GLY A 14 37.29 4.85 31.49
CA GLY A 14 37.62 6.16 32.08
C GLY A 14 37.65 7.33 31.10
N ALA A 15 37.52 7.08 29.79
CA ALA A 15 37.36 8.12 28.77
C ALA A 15 35.96 8.05 28.14
N TYR A 16 34.95 8.52 28.89
CA TYR A 16 33.54 8.52 28.45
C TYR A 16 33.10 9.80 27.77
N ASP A 17 33.83 10.90 27.99
CA ASP A 17 33.52 12.23 27.49
C ASP A 17 34.66 12.75 26.58
N GLU A 18 34.32 13.60 25.60
CA GLU A 18 35.28 14.34 24.77
C GLU A 18 35.02 15.86 24.92
N PRO A 19 36.05 16.71 25.06
CA PRO A 19 37.49 16.41 25.06
C PRO A 19 37.99 15.82 26.40
N ASN A 20 38.94 14.87 26.34
CA ASN A 20 39.58 14.29 27.54
C ASN A 20 41.11 14.16 27.38
N SER A 21 41.80 14.05 28.51
CA SER A 21 43.27 13.87 28.58
C SER A 21 43.70 12.41 28.78
N PHE A 22 42.80 11.45 28.57
CA PHE A 22 43.00 10.02 28.87
C PHE A 22 43.15 9.15 27.61
N ASN A 23 43.51 9.76 26.47
CA ASN A 23 43.75 9.08 25.20
C ASN A 23 42.57 8.21 24.73
N GLY A 24 41.34 8.68 24.97
CA GLY A 24 40.13 8.07 24.43
C GLY A 24 39.87 8.42 22.96
N PRO A 25 38.73 7.99 22.40
CA PRO A 25 38.32 8.36 21.05
C PRO A 25 38.35 9.88 20.85
N ALA A 26 38.82 10.31 19.68
CA ALA A 26 38.91 11.70 19.29
C ALA A 26 38.27 11.92 17.91
N GLN A 27 37.73 13.12 17.69
CA GLN A 27 37.19 13.51 16.40
C GLN A 27 38.22 13.35 15.26
N ALA A 28 37.74 12.97 14.08
CA ALA A 28 38.53 12.76 12.87
C ALA A 28 38.12 13.75 11.76
N PRO A 29 38.68 14.98 11.73
CA PRO A 29 38.26 16.04 10.81
C PRO A 29 38.37 15.69 9.32
N GLN A 30 39.20 14.71 8.96
CA GLN A 30 39.36 14.21 7.59
C GLN A 30 38.09 13.55 7.02
N PHE A 31 37.13 13.17 7.85
CA PHE A 31 35.84 12.61 7.45
C PHE A 31 34.69 13.61 7.54
N LYS A 32 34.99 14.91 7.62
CA LYS A 32 33.99 15.96 7.70
C LYS A 32 33.07 15.93 6.47
N GLU A 33 31.76 15.89 6.70
CA GLU A 33 30.77 15.98 5.64
C GLU A 33 30.87 17.33 4.90
N PRO A 34 30.69 17.34 3.57
CA PRO A 34 30.68 18.59 2.81
C PRO A 34 29.48 19.47 3.22
N PRO A 35 29.64 20.80 3.23
CA PRO A 35 28.54 21.69 3.57
C PRO A 35 27.42 21.62 2.52
N LEU A 36 26.18 21.37 2.98
CA LEU A 36 24.98 21.42 2.14
C LEU A 36 24.45 22.85 2.09
N LYS A 37 24.41 23.44 0.90
CA LYS A 37 23.80 24.77 0.70
C LYS A 37 22.28 24.66 0.83
N LEU A 38 21.70 25.41 1.76
CA LEU A 38 20.26 25.49 1.97
C LEU A 38 19.73 26.85 1.51
N SER A 39 18.50 26.88 1.03
CA SER A 39 17.77 28.09 0.63
C SER A 39 16.31 28.01 1.07
N GLY A 40 15.73 29.14 1.43
CA GLY A 40 14.37 29.21 1.97
C GLY A 40 14.33 29.25 3.50
N GLY A 41 13.13 29.46 4.05
CA GLY A 41 12.88 29.45 5.49
C GLY A 41 12.62 28.06 6.05
N ALA A 42 12.82 27.89 7.36
CA ALA A 42 12.35 26.71 8.07
C ALA A 42 10.85 26.85 8.36
N ASP A 43 10.03 26.06 7.67
CA ASP A 43 8.57 26.07 7.82
C ASP A 43 7.99 24.68 7.46
N ARG A 44 6.68 24.50 7.65
CA ARG A 44 5.91 23.33 7.20
C ARG A 44 5.51 23.50 5.73
N TRP A 45 6.48 23.32 4.83
CA TRP A 45 6.25 23.42 3.40
C TRP A 45 5.22 22.39 2.89
N ASN A 46 4.27 22.84 2.08
CA ASN A 46 3.29 21.96 1.43
C ASN A 46 3.92 21.33 0.18
N HIS A 47 4.09 20.00 0.18
CA HIS A 47 4.64 19.26 -0.95
C HIS A 47 3.71 19.22 -2.17
N ARG A 48 2.41 19.44 -1.98
CA ARG A 48 1.39 19.34 -3.04
C ARG A 48 1.38 20.50 -4.03
N VAL A 49 2.28 21.48 -3.86
CA VAL A 49 2.33 22.68 -4.71
C VAL A 49 2.94 22.36 -6.08
N ASP A 50 3.78 21.33 -6.17
CA ASP A 50 4.56 21.04 -7.38
C ASP A 50 4.61 19.51 -7.65
N GLU A 51 3.43 18.87 -7.66
CA GLU A 51 3.35 17.40 -7.68
C GLU A 51 2.79 16.84 -8.99
N ASP A 52 3.65 16.12 -9.71
CA ASP A 52 3.29 15.25 -10.82
C ASP A 52 3.18 13.80 -10.31
N ASP A 53 2.02 13.49 -9.72
CA ASP A 53 1.71 12.17 -9.17
C ASP A 53 1.47 11.09 -10.24
N TYR A 54 1.36 11.48 -11.51
CA TYR A 54 0.71 10.66 -12.54
C TYR A 54 1.65 10.27 -13.68
N SER A 55 2.68 11.06 -13.98
CA SER A 55 3.58 10.76 -15.09
C SER A 55 4.40 9.49 -14.88
N GLN A 56 5.04 9.34 -13.72
CA GLN A 56 5.87 8.17 -13.41
C GLN A 56 5.06 6.86 -13.45
N PRO A 57 3.90 6.73 -12.77
CA PRO A 57 3.12 5.50 -12.83
C PRO A 57 2.50 5.26 -14.21
N GLY A 58 2.10 6.32 -14.94
CA GLY A 58 1.64 6.20 -16.33
C GLY A 58 2.73 5.69 -17.28
N ASN A 59 3.96 6.20 -17.13
CA ASN A 59 5.10 5.74 -17.91
C ASN A 59 5.47 4.29 -17.60
N LEU A 60 5.41 3.88 -16.34
CA LEU A 60 5.64 2.50 -15.95
C LEU A 60 4.66 1.55 -16.65
N LEU A 61 3.38 1.90 -16.73
CA LEU A 61 2.39 1.10 -17.45
C LEU A 61 2.72 0.98 -18.94
N ARG A 62 3.16 2.08 -19.58
CA ARG A 62 3.52 2.09 -21.01
C ARG A 62 4.71 1.21 -21.35
N LEU A 63 5.59 0.95 -20.38
CA LEU A 63 6.71 0.02 -20.53
C LEU A 63 6.29 -1.46 -20.42
N MET A 64 5.10 -1.74 -19.89
CA MET A 64 4.63 -3.12 -19.73
C MET A 64 4.07 -3.71 -21.03
N ASP A 65 4.25 -5.02 -21.22
CA ASP A 65 3.57 -5.76 -22.28
C ASP A 65 2.06 -5.92 -22.01
N ALA A 66 1.29 -6.32 -23.02
CA ALA A 66 -0.17 -6.45 -22.91
C ALA A 66 -0.60 -7.45 -21.82
N GLY A 67 0.13 -8.56 -21.65
CA GLY A 67 -0.17 -9.55 -20.61
C GLY A 67 0.15 -9.04 -19.21
N GLN A 68 1.24 -8.28 -19.04
CA GLN A 68 1.57 -7.58 -17.80
C GLN A 68 0.50 -6.55 -17.44
N GLN A 69 0.09 -5.69 -18.38
CA GLN A 69 -0.96 -4.70 -18.17
C GLN A 69 -2.30 -5.37 -17.78
N GLN A 70 -2.66 -6.48 -18.43
CA GLN A 70 -3.86 -7.23 -18.07
C GLN A 70 -3.79 -7.78 -16.64
N ARG A 71 -2.67 -8.41 -16.25
CA ARG A 71 -2.50 -8.94 -14.89
C ARG A 71 -2.55 -7.81 -13.86
N LEU A 72 -1.93 -6.67 -14.15
CA LEU A 72 -1.98 -5.50 -13.27
C LEU A 72 -3.43 -5.03 -13.05
N CYS A 73 -4.20 -4.87 -14.13
CA CYS A 73 -5.59 -4.43 -14.04
C CYS A 73 -6.46 -5.43 -13.26
N MET A 74 -6.27 -6.74 -13.50
CA MET A 74 -6.98 -7.79 -12.77
C MET A 74 -6.64 -7.77 -11.28
N ASN A 75 -5.37 -7.61 -10.91
CA ASN A 75 -4.95 -7.55 -9.51
C ASN A 75 -5.61 -6.37 -8.78
N PHE A 76 -5.71 -5.20 -9.41
CA PHE A 76 -6.42 -4.05 -8.84
C PHE A 76 -7.92 -4.32 -8.69
N ALA A 77 -8.57 -4.87 -9.72
CA ALA A 77 -9.99 -5.18 -9.65
C ALA A 77 -10.30 -6.21 -8.54
N GLU A 78 -9.46 -7.23 -8.39
CA GLU A 78 -9.61 -8.23 -7.32
C GLU A 78 -9.43 -7.62 -5.92
N ALA A 79 -8.46 -6.71 -5.76
CA ALA A 79 -8.20 -6.00 -4.52
C ALA A 79 -9.33 -5.01 -4.15
N MET A 80 -10.07 -4.52 -5.14
CA MET A 80 -11.19 -3.60 -4.95
C MET A 80 -12.51 -4.27 -4.56
N ARG A 81 -12.57 -5.62 -4.55
CA ARG A 81 -13.80 -6.33 -4.17
C ARG A 81 -14.22 -6.01 -2.73
N GLY A 82 -15.48 -5.62 -2.58
CA GLY A 82 -16.08 -5.28 -1.28
C GLY A 82 -15.74 -3.87 -0.77
N ILE A 83 -15.04 -3.06 -1.56
CA ILE A 83 -14.84 -1.64 -1.27
C ILE A 83 -16.10 -0.85 -1.68
N PRO A 84 -16.54 0.17 -0.91
CA PRO A 84 -17.62 1.06 -1.32
C PRO A 84 -17.39 1.70 -2.70
N GLN A 85 -18.45 1.76 -3.51
CA GLN A 85 -18.40 2.21 -4.90
C GLN A 85 -17.76 3.59 -5.08
N PHE A 86 -18.07 4.56 -4.20
CA PHE A 86 -17.50 5.91 -4.29
C PHE A 86 -15.97 5.95 -4.10
N ILE A 87 -15.38 4.97 -3.39
CA ILE A 87 -13.91 4.86 -3.23
C ILE A 87 -13.30 4.27 -4.50
N ILE A 88 -13.96 3.28 -5.10
CA ILE A 88 -13.56 2.69 -6.38
C ILE A 88 -13.56 3.79 -7.46
N GLU A 89 -14.61 4.61 -7.52
CA GLU A 89 -14.70 5.73 -8.46
C GLU A 89 -13.58 6.75 -8.28
N ARG A 90 -13.26 7.14 -7.05
CA ARG A 90 -12.10 8.02 -6.78
C ARG A 90 -10.81 7.41 -7.31
N GLN A 91 -10.56 6.13 -7.03
CA GLN A 91 -9.34 5.47 -7.48
C GLN A 91 -9.26 5.34 -9.01
N LEU A 92 -10.41 5.08 -9.68
CA LEU A 92 -10.47 5.05 -11.14
C LEU A 92 -10.10 6.41 -11.76
N VAL A 93 -10.48 7.53 -11.13
CA VAL A 93 -10.05 8.87 -11.56
C VAL A 93 -8.53 9.02 -11.49
N HIS A 94 -7.87 8.49 -10.45
CA HIS A 94 -6.41 8.51 -10.36
C HIS A 94 -5.75 7.66 -11.47
N PHE A 95 -6.33 6.50 -11.81
CA PHE A 95 -5.82 5.69 -12.92
C PHE A 95 -6.00 6.38 -14.26
N ASP A 96 -7.13 7.06 -14.51
CA ASP A 96 -7.34 7.82 -15.75
C ASP A 96 -6.34 8.98 -15.88
N LYS A 97 -6.04 9.67 -14.76
CA LYS A 97 -5.03 10.73 -14.72
C LYS A 97 -3.62 10.22 -15.02
N ALA A 98 -3.28 9.00 -14.60
CA ALA A 98 -2.00 8.36 -14.91
C ALA A 98 -1.93 7.88 -16.37
N ASP A 99 -2.91 7.09 -16.81
CA ASP A 99 -3.07 6.67 -18.20
C ASP A 99 -4.53 6.21 -18.46
N PRO A 100 -5.23 6.77 -19.47
CA PRO A 100 -6.60 6.38 -19.79
C PRO A 100 -6.79 4.88 -20.08
N LYS A 101 -5.77 4.20 -20.62
CA LYS A 101 -5.81 2.75 -20.86
C LYS A 101 -5.83 1.97 -19.56
N TRP A 102 -5.18 2.49 -18.51
CA TRP A 102 -5.19 1.86 -17.19
C TRP A 102 -6.57 1.89 -16.57
N GLY A 103 -7.17 3.07 -16.48
CA GLY A 103 -8.51 3.22 -15.91
C GLY A 103 -9.54 2.42 -16.69
N LYS A 104 -9.46 2.38 -18.03
CA LYS A 104 -10.27 1.49 -18.86
C LYS A 104 -10.05 0.01 -18.53
N GLY A 105 -8.80 -0.44 -18.45
CA GLY A 105 -8.46 -1.84 -18.16
C GLY A 105 -8.96 -2.31 -16.78
N VAL A 106 -8.87 -1.46 -15.76
CA VAL A 106 -9.39 -1.77 -14.41
C VAL A 106 -10.92 -1.84 -14.41
N ARG A 107 -11.62 -0.93 -15.10
CA ARG A 107 -13.09 -1.01 -15.25
C ARG A 107 -13.54 -2.30 -15.92
N GLU A 108 -12.88 -2.68 -17.01
CA GLU A 108 -13.17 -3.94 -17.70
C GLU A 108 -12.92 -5.16 -16.80
N ALA A 109 -11.86 -5.12 -15.99
CA ALA A 109 -11.55 -6.18 -15.04
C ALA A 109 -12.60 -6.29 -13.92
N LEU A 110 -13.11 -5.16 -13.40
CA LEU A 110 -14.19 -5.14 -12.41
C LEU A 110 -15.47 -5.77 -12.97
N VAL A 111 -15.89 -5.35 -14.17
CA VAL A 111 -17.09 -5.91 -14.85
C VAL A 111 -16.95 -7.41 -15.06
N LYS A 112 -15.76 -7.90 -15.47
CA LYS A 112 -15.50 -9.33 -15.64
C LYS A 112 -15.63 -10.11 -14.33
N LEU A 113 -15.15 -9.56 -13.21
CA LEU A 113 -15.27 -10.20 -11.90
C LEU A 113 -16.72 -10.24 -11.41
N ASP A 114 -17.50 -9.19 -11.63
CA ASP A 114 -18.92 -9.15 -11.26
C ASP A 114 -19.73 -10.18 -12.05
N GLN A 115 -19.47 -10.30 -13.36
CA GLN A 115 -20.09 -11.32 -14.21
C GLN A 115 -19.70 -12.75 -13.79
N ALA A 116 -18.44 -12.98 -13.41
CA ALA A 116 -17.97 -14.26 -12.93
C ALA A 116 -18.60 -14.66 -11.58
N GLY A 117 -18.78 -13.69 -10.67
CA GLY A 117 -19.48 -13.90 -9.40
C GLY A 117 -20.94 -14.29 -9.60
N ALA A 118 -21.66 -13.55 -10.45
CA ALA A 118 -23.06 -13.83 -10.77
C ALA A 118 -23.26 -15.22 -11.41
N GLY A 119 -22.31 -15.68 -12.24
CA GLY A 119 -22.34 -17.02 -12.81
C GLY A 119 -22.14 -18.14 -11.79
N GLN A 120 -21.27 -17.93 -10.79
CA GLN A 120 -21.06 -18.90 -9.70
C GLN A 120 -22.27 -19.01 -8.78
N ASP A 121 -22.95 -17.89 -8.50
CA ASP A 121 -24.17 -17.89 -7.69
C ASP A 121 -25.34 -18.59 -8.41
N ARG A 122 -25.49 -18.37 -9.72
CA ARG A 122 -26.50 -19.10 -10.54
C ARG A 122 -26.23 -20.60 -10.59
N ALA A 123 -24.99 -21.01 -10.87
CA ALA A 123 -24.60 -22.43 -10.90
C ALA A 123 -24.67 -23.11 -9.52
N ARG A 124 -24.65 -22.34 -8.42
CA ARG A 124 -24.89 -22.83 -7.07
C ARG A 124 -26.38 -23.02 -6.79
N THR A 125 -27.23 -22.10 -7.24
CA THR A 125 -28.70 -22.21 -7.11
C THR A 125 -29.25 -23.37 -7.94
N GLU A 126 -28.73 -23.60 -9.15
CA GLU A 126 -29.16 -24.71 -10.03
C GLU A 126 -28.76 -26.09 -9.51
N ARG A 127 -27.58 -26.22 -8.89
CA ARG A 127 -27.15 -27.48 -8.23
C ARG A 127 -27.83 -27.72 -6.87
N GLY A 128 -28.46 -26.71 -6.29
CA GLY A 128 -29.23 -26.79 -5.05
C GLY A 128 -30.72 -27.07 -5.22
N GLY A 129 -31.24 -27.09 -6.46
CA GLY A 129 -32.68 -27.19 -6.77
C GLY A 129 -33.31 -28.58 -6.63
N GLY A 130 -32.59 -29.57 -6.10
CA GLY A 130 -33.04 -30.95 -6.00
C GLY A 130 -33.08 -31.49 -4.57
N LEU A 131 -33.67 -30.77 -3.60
CA LEU A 131 -34.08 -31.37 -2.32
C LEU A 131 -35.23 -30.59 -1.69
N THR A 132 -36.18 -31.37 -1.19
CA THR A 132 -37.49 -31.04 -0.64
C THR A 132 -37.47 -29.95 0.44
N MET A 133 -38.57 -29.20 0.52
CA MET A 133 -38.85 -28.26 1.61
C MET A 133 -38.69 -28.97 2.97
N SER A 134 -37.72 -28.54 3.76
CA SER A 134 -37.64 -28.85 5.19
C SER A 134 -37.28 -27.57 5.96
N ALA A 135 -38.03 -27.37 7.04
CA ALA A 135 -38.19 -26.23 7.95
C ALA A 135 -37.02 -25.23 8.13
N PRO A 136 -37.32 -23.96 8.52
CA PRO A 136 -36.30 -22.91 8.62
C PRO A 136 -35.27 -23.22 9.71
N ARG A 137 -34.04 -23.54 9.31
CA ARG A 137 -32.90 -23.56 10.23
C ARG A 137 -32.48 -22.14 10.56
N LYS A 138 -32.39 -21.86 11.86
CA LYS A 138 -32.04 -20.58 12.48
C LYS A 138 -30.82 -19.96 11.79
N THR A 139 -30.95 -18.66 11.51
CA THR A 139 -29.94 -17.72 11.04
C THR A 139 -28.53 -18.02 11.58
N THR A 140 -27.70 -18.66 10.76
CA THR A 140 -26.24 -18.65 10.95
C THR A 140 -25.76 -17.30 10.45
N ARG A 141 -25.45 -16.41 11.40
CA ARG A 141 -24.81 -15.12 11.14
C ARG A 141 -23.48 -15.41 10.44
N PHE A 142 -23.39 -15.10 9.15
CA PHE A 142 -22.19 -15.30 8.34
C PHE A 142 -21.12 -14.33 8.86
N ALA A 143 -20.10 -14.86 9.54
CA ALA A 143 -18.93 -14.06 9.92
C ALA A 143 -18.11 -13.76 8.66
N PRO A 144 -17.62 -12.51 8.47
CA PRO A 144 -16.77 -12.20 7.32
C PRO A 144 -15.49 -13.04 7.38
N ARG A 145 -15.16 -13.73 6.29
CA ARG A 145 -13.87 -14.43 6.14
C ARG A 145 -12.75 -13.44 6.45
N SER A 146 -11.87 -13.79 7.37
CA SER A 146 -10.69 -13.00 7.71
C SER A 146 -9.88 -12.76 6.44
N GLY A 147 -9.82 -11.52 5.97
CA GLY A 147 -8.96 -11.16 4.84
C GLY A 147 -7.50 -11.53 5.14
N SER A 148 -6.72 -11.84 4.11
CA SER A 148 -5.29 -12.09 4.26
C SER A 148 -4.59 -10.83 4.81
N ALA A 149 -3.42 -10.99 5.45
CA ALA A 149 -2.65 -9.86 5.98
C ALA A 149 -2.37 -8.79 4.90
N TRP A 150 -2.30 -9.22 3.64
CA TRP A 150 -2.10 -8.37 2.47
C TRP A 150 -3.34 -7.51 2.13
N GLN A 151 -4.56 -8.07 2.23
CA GLN A 151 -5.80 -7.31 2.05
C GLN A 151 -5.99 -6.25 3.15
N ARG A 152 -5.56 -6.54 4.39
CA ARG A 152 -5.56 -5.55 5.48
C ARG A 152 -4.53 -4.43 5.27
N ALA A 153 -3.36 -4.75 4.71
CA ALA A 153 -2.35 -3.75 4.38
C ALA A 153 -2.84 -2.78 3.29
N ILE A 154 -3.51 -3.33 2.27
CA ILE A 154 -4.11 -2.54 1.19
C ILE A 154 -5.25 -1.64 1.70
N LEU A 155 -6.15 -2.17 2.53
CA LEU A 155 -7.22 -1.37 3.15
C LEU A 155 -6.68 -0.25 4.04
N ARG A 156 -5.54 -0.47 4.74
CA ARG A 156 -4.87 0.57 5.53
C ARG A 156 -4.23 1.65 4.67
N LEU A 157 -3.61 1.27 3.54
CA LEU A 157 -3.09 2.22 2.55
C LEU A 157 -4.21 3.07 1.93
N PHE A 158 -5.34 2.45 1.55
CA PHE A 158 -6.48 3.19 1.01
C PHE A 158 -7.18 4.09 2.04
N ALA A 159 -7.31 3.65 3.30
CA ALA A 159 -7.87 4.49 4.37
C ALA A 159 -6.96 5.70 4.69
N ALA A 160 -5.64 5.52 4.66
CA ALA A 160 -4.69 6.62 4.84
C ALA A 160 -4.74 7.61 3.66
N MET A 161 -4.94 7.13 2.43
CA MET A 161 -5.13 7.98 1.25
C MET A 161 -6.45 8.77 1.30
N ALA A 162 -7.53 8.17 1.80
CA ALA A 162 -8.83 8.82 1.93
C ALA A 162 -8.92 9.84 3.08
N ALA A 163 -8.07 9.72 4.10
CA ALA A 163 -7.98 10.70 5.20
C ALA A 163 -7.09 11.91 4.86
N ALA A 164 -6.39 11.88 3.72
CA ALA A 164 -5.48 12.92 3.27
C ALA A 164 -6.12 13.90 2.26
N TYR A 165 -7.43 13.79 2.00
CA TYR A 165 -8.23 14.64 1.11
C TYR A 165 -9.58 14.94 1.74
#